data_AF-A0A8S9X9V5-F1
#
_entry.id   AF-A0A8S9X9V5-F1
#
_cell.length_a   1.000
_cell.length_b   1.000
_cell.length_c   1.000
_cell.angle_alpha   90.00
_cell.angle_beta   90.00
_cell.angle_gamma   90.00
#
_symmetry.space_group_name_H-M   'P 1'
#
loop_
_entity.id
_entity.type
_entity.pdbx_description
1 polymer ?
#
loop_
_entity_poly.entity_id
_entity_poly.type
_entity_poly.pdbx_seq_one_letter_code
_entity_poly.pdbx_strand_id
1 'polypeptide(L)'
;MVVDMDSGTTAMVQVVGGHKAYGQDAVLNNLNMTVPSGKMPIVPKLTLYICVDPRERVYQAVYLTCLTSSELVSKVCAVLGLHSSQVASMFVEGPNGIKLVLNDLLVSHLNDHSTYSISTVHDGPERYQLLLKQSEHTPTP
;
A
#
# COMPACT_ATOMS: atom_id res chain seq x y z
N MET A 1 -17.65 21.70 -38.70
CA MET A 1 -16.43 20.89 -38.90
C MET A 1 -16.75 19.54 -38.32
N VAL A 2 -17.14 18.61 -39.19
CA VAL A 2 -17.49 17.23 -38.85
C VAL A 2 -16.23 16.40 -39.03
N VAL A 3 -15.89 15.56 -38.05
CA VAL A 3 -15.93 14.09 -38.15
C VAL A 3 -15.45 13.51 -36.81
N ASP A 4 -16.39 12.99 -36.01
CA ASP A 4 -16.07 11.91 -35.08
C ASP A 4 -16.18 10.63 -35.91
N MET A 5 -15.07 9.91 -36.06
CA MET A 5 -14.96 8.76 -36.95
C MET A 5 -14.89 7.50 -36.10
N ASP A 6 -16.05 6.87 -36.05
CA ASP A 6 -16.35 5.51 -35.63
C ASP A 6 -15.41 4.44 -36.23
N SER A 7 -15.23 3.37 -35.44
CA SER A 7 -14.91 1.99 -35.83
C SER A 7 -14.04 1.77 -37.08
N GLY A 8 -12.76 1.49 -36.85
CA GLY A 8 -11.81 1.12 -37.91
C GLY A 8 -11.27 -0.31 -37.78
N THR A 9 -12.15 -1.31 -37.91
CA THR A 9 -11.72 -2.64 -38.39
C THR A 9 -11.14 -2.47 -39.80
N THR A 10 -9.86 -2.79 -40.02
CA THR A 10 -9.24 -3.03 -41.36
C THR A 10 -7.78 -3.47 -41.11
N ALA A 11 -7.20 -4.49 -41.70
CA ALA A 11 -7.61 -5.65 -42.48
C ALA A 11 -6.42 -6.63 -42.42
N MET A 12 -6.69 -7.93 -42.41
CA MET A 12 -5.63 -8.92 -42.59
C MET A 12 -5.10 -8.81 -44.03
N VAL A 13 -3.87 -8.36 -44.22
CA VAL A 13 -3.25 -8.35 -45.54
C VAL A 13 -2.75 -9.76 -45.86
N GLN A 14 -3.42 -10.35 -46.84
CA GLN A 14 -3.16 -11.67 -47.41
C GLN A 14 -1.77 -11.73 -48.06
N VAL A 15 -1.03 -12.79 -47.73
CA VAL A 15 0.29 -13.12 -48.26
C VAL A 15 0.18 -13.38 -49.77
N VAL A 16 0.85 -12.55 -50.58
CA VAL A 16 1.16 -12.89 -51.98
C VAL A 16 2.59 -13.42 -52.01
N GLY A 17 2.71 -14.73 -52.21
CA GLY A 17 3.99 -15.41 -52.30
C GLY A 17 4.72 -15.18 -53.62
N GLY A 18 6.03 -15.41 -53.58
CA GLY A 18 6.82 -15.74 -54.77
C GLY A 18 8.24 -15.21 -54.77
N HIS A 19 9.17 -15.92 -54.12
CA HIS A 19 10.32 -16.60 -54.75
C HIS A 19 11.40 -16.99 -53.70
N LYS A 20 11.63 -18.30 -53.58
CA LYS A 20 12.80 -18.99 -52.98
C LYS A 20 14.10 -18.49 -53.67
N ALA A 21 15.31 -18.52 -53.11
CA ALA A 21 15.91 -19.14 -51.93
C ALA A 21 17.35 -18.60 -51.80
N TYR A 22 17.91 -18.49 -50.59
CA TYR A 22 19.18 -19.15 -50.18
C TYR A 22 19.58 -18.70 -48.76
N GLY A 23 19.83 -19.66 -47.86
CA GLY A 23 20.80 -19.49 -46.76
C GLY A 23 20.28 -19.08 -45.38
N GLN A 24 20.15 -20.10 -44.52
CA GLN A 24 20.43 -20.10 -43.08
C GLN A 24 19.46 -19.40 -42.11
N ASP A 25 18.87 -20.27 -41.29
CA ASP A 25 18.08 -20.08 -40.10
C ASP A 25 18.64 -19.05 -39.10
N ALA A 26 17.69 -18.29 -38.54
CA ALA A 26 17.71 -17.68 -37.21
C ALA A 26 18.79 -16.63 -36.91
N VAL A 27 18.49 -15.36 -37.23
CA VAL A 27 18.81 -14.25 -36.31
C VAL A 27 17.51 -13.51 -36.01
N LEU A 28 17.00 -13.73 -34.80
CA LEU A 28 15.86 -13.01 -34.24
C LEU A 28 16.21 -11.51 -34.17
N ASN A 29 15.53 -10.71 -34.99
CA ASN A 29 15.54 -9.25 -34.88
C ASN A 29 14.96 -8.86 -33.52
N ASN A 30 15.81 -8.41 -32.61
CA ASN A 30 15.47 -8.15 -31.22
C ASN A 30 15.12 -6.66 -30.99
N LEU A 31 13.82 -6.46 -30.83
CA LEU A 31 13.15 -5.52 -29.92
C LEU A 31 13.40 -4.01 -30.15
N ASN A 32 12.46 -3.39 -30.87
CA ASN A 32 12.01 -2.04 -30.55
C ASN A 32 11.26 -2.06 -29.19
N MET A 33 12.01 -2.19 -28.09
CA MET A 33 11.48 -1.99 -26.75
C MET A 33 11.53 -0.50 -26.42
N THR A 34 10.45 0.21 -26.73
CA THR A 34 10.13 1.41 -25.97
C THR A 34 9.82 0.95 -24.56
N VAL A 35 10.77 1.10 -23.64
CA VAL A 35 10.54 0.88 -22.22
C VAL A 35 9.42 1.83 -21.76
N PRO A 36 8.24 1.34 -21.32
CA PRO A 36 7.30 2.22 -20.66
C PRO A 36 7.95 2.63 -19.34
N SER A 37 8.15 3.94 -19.16
CA SER A 37 8.78 4.60 -18.01
C SER A 37 8.58 3.81 -16.71
N GLY A 38 9.63 3.11 -16.28
CA GLY A 38 9.58 2.16 -15.18
C GLY A 38 9.12 2.83 -13.90
N LYS A 39 7.91 2.51 -13.43
CA LYS A 39 7.52 2.77 -12.04
C LYS A 39 8.33 1.80 -11.18
N MET A 40 9.35 2.30 -10.50
CA MET A 40 10.05 1.51 -9.49
C MET A 40 9.04 1.02 -8.44
N PRO A 41 9.15 -0.23 -7.96
CA PRO A 41 8.30 -0.73 -6.89
C PRO A 41 8.45 0.15 -5.66
N ILE A 42 7.34 0.59 -5.08
CA ILE A 42 7.36 1.34 -3.82
C ILE A 42 7.65 0.32 -2.71
N VAL A 43 8.86 0.39 -2.14
CA VAL A 43 9.28 -0.48 -1.03
C VAL A 43 8.83 0.17 0.29
N PRO A 44 8.05 -0.53 1.14
CA PRO A 44 7.69 -0.01 2.45
C PRO A 44 8.94 0.08 3.34
N LYS A 45 9.04 1.17 4.10
CA LYS A 45 10.08 1.39 5.11
C LYS A 45 9.72 0.79 6.47
N LEU A 46 8.43 0.58 6.70
CA LEU A 46 7.89 -0.02 7.92
C LEU A 46 6.61 -0.78 7.58
N THR A 47 6.51 -2.01 8.10
CA THR A 47 5.35 -2.89 8.03
C THR A 47 4.85 -3.14 9.44
N LEU A 48 3.60 -2.76 9.72
CA LEU A 48 2.95 -3.00 11.01
C LEU A 48 1.76 -3.94 10.81
N TYR A 49 1.42 -4.74 11.82
CA TYR A 49 0.23 -5.57 11.82
C TYR A 49 -0.76 -5.07 12.87
N ILE A 50 -1.92 -4.61 12.42
CA ILE A 50 -2.94 -4.02 13.27
C ILE A 50 -4.06 -5.03 13.50
N CYS A 51 -4.29 -5.38 14.75
CA CYS A 51 -5.41 -6.24 15.14
C CYS A 51 -6.74 -5.48 14.98
N VAL A 52 -7.58 -5.95 14.07
CA VAL A 52 -8.91 -5.37 13.78
C VAL A 52 -10.04 -6.11 14.50
N ASP A 53 -9.87 -7.41 14.72
CA ASP A 53 -10.77 -8.22 15.54
C ASP A 53 -9.94 -8.99 16.58
N PRO A 54 -10.01 -8.60 17.87
CA PRO A 54 -9.25 -9.28 18.93
C PRO A 54 -9.81 -10.66 19.28
N ARG A 55 -11.07 -10.98 18.95
CA ARG A 55 -11.67 -12.30 19.21
C ARG A 55 -11.19 -13.32 18.19
N GLU A 56 -11.14 -12.90 16.93
CA GLU A 56 -10.71 -13.76 15.82
C GLU A 56 -9.21 -13.68 15.53
N ARG A 57 -8.47 -12.80 16.24
CA ARG A 57 -7.04 -12.54 16.02
C ARG A 57 -6.75 -12.20 14.55
N VAL A 58 -7.61 -11.38 13.95
CA VAL A 58 -7.46 -10.94 12.56
C VAL A 58 -6.60 -9.68 12.54
N TYR A 59 -5.52 -9.72 11.76
CA TYR A 59 -4.58 -8.62 11.62
C TYR A 59 -4.56 -8.10 10.19
N GLN A 60 -4.54 -6.78 10.04
CA GLN A 60 -4.34 -6.11 8.76
C GLN A 60 -2.93 -5.50 8.70
N ALA A 61 -2.23 -5.73 7.59
CA ALA A 61 -0.93 -5.12 7.35
C ALA A 61 -1.07 -3.63 6.99
N VAL A 62 -0.26 -2.80 7.64
CA VAL A 62 -0.12 -1.36 7.40
C VAL A 62 1.29 -1.09 6.95
N TYR A 63 1.42 -0.59 5.72
CA TYR A 63 2.69 -0.29 5.08
C TYR A 63 2.91 1.23 5.06
N LEU A 64 4.06 1.66 5.58
CA LEU A 64 4.50 3.05 5.54
C LEU A 64 5.64 3.19 4.54
N THR A 65 5.50 4.17 3.66
CA THR A 65 6.50 4.57 2.67
C THR A 65 7.34 5.75 3.17
N CYS A 66 6.76 6.55 4.06
CA CYS A 66 7.35 7.63 4.82
C CYS A 66 7.07 7.39 6.31
N LEU A 67 8.12 7.49 7.14
CA LEU A 67 8.00 7.27 8.59
C LEU A 67 7.42 8.51 9.28
N THR A 68 6.18 8.85 8.94
CA THR A 68 5.46 10.02 9.43
C THR A 68 4.20 9.62 10.20
N SER A 69 3.89 10.40 11.21
CA SER A 69 2.65 10.30 12.00
C SER A 69 1.42 10.46 11.11
N SER A 70 1.45 11.36 10.13
CA SER A 70 0.35 11.58 9.19
C SER A 70 0.05 10.34 8.34
N GLU A 71 1.07 9.69 7.77
CA GLU A 71 0.86 8.45 7.01
C GLU A 71 0.34 7.33 7.90
N LEU A 72 0.91 7.16 9.11
CA LEU A 72 0.45 6.14 10.04
C LEU A 72 -1.03 6.34 10.40
N VAL A 73 -1.41 7.55 10.80
CA VAL A 73 -2.80 7.89 11.14
C VAL A 73 -3.72 7.62 9.95
N SER A 74 -3.34 8.05 8.75
CA SER A 74 -4.15 7.83 7.54
C SER A 74 -4.36 6.34 7.26
N LYS A 75 -3.31 5.52 7.34
CA LYS A 75 -3.39 4.07 7.11
C LYS A 75 -4.22 3.38 8.18
N VAL A 76 -4.04 3.77 9.44
CA VAL A 76 -4.82 3.22 10.57
C VAL A 76 -6.29 3.62 10.48
N CYS A 77 -6.61 4.86 10.07
CA CYS A 77 -8.00 5.25 9.83
C CYS A 77 -8.66 4.37 8.75
N ALA A 78 -7.94 4.07 7.66
CA ALA A 78 -8.43 3.18 6.61
C ALA A 78 -8.71 1.76 7.13
N VAL A 79 -7.85 1.24 8.01
CA VAL A 79 -8.05 -0.06 8.69
C VAL A 79 -9.31 -0.05 9.56
N LEU A 80 -9.59 1.07 10.25
CA LEU A 80 -10.74 1.21 11.15
C LEU A 80 -12.03 1.67 10.46
N GLY A 81 -11.99 1.96 9.15
CA GLY A 81 -13.13 2.55 8.44
C GLY A 81 -13.47 3.98 8.89
N LEU A 82 -12.51 4.71 9.46
CA LEU A 82 -12.67 6.09 9.93
C LEU A 82 -12.16 7.09 8.88
N HIS A 83 -12.71 8.30 8.91
CA HIS A 83 -12.12 9.44 8.21
C HIS A 83 -11.08 10.12 9.11
N SER A 84 -9.98 10.60 8.52
CA SER A 84 -8.91 11.26 9.29
C SER A 84 -9.38 12.50 10.05
N SER A 85 -10.40 13.21 9.56
CA SER A 85 -10.99 14.35 10.27
C SER A 85 -11.69 13.96 11.57
N GLN A 86 -12.05 12.70 11.73
CA GLN A 86 -12.68 12.18 12.95
C GLN A 86 -11.62 11.83 14.01
N VAL A 87 -10.33 11.78 13.66
CA VAL A 87 -9.26 11.47 14.62
C VAL A 87 -8.69 12.77 15.19
N ALA A 88 -8.93 13.00 16.48
CA ALA A 88 -8.41 14.16 17.20
C ALA A 88 -6.91 14.02 17.48
N SER A 89 -6.51 12.82 17.89
CA SER A 89 -5.15 12.50 18.28
C SER A 89 -4.92 11.00 18.26
N MET A 90 -3.67 10.62 18.05
CA MET A 90 -3.21 9.25 18.13
C MET A 90 -2.05 9.19 19.12
N PHE A 91 -2.06 8.16 19.96
CA PHE A 91 -1.06 7.91 20.97
C PHE A 91 -0.47 6.51 20.80
N VAL A 92 0.75 6.32 21.28
CA VAL A 92 1.37 5.00 21.48
C VAL A 92 1.46 4.76 22.98
N GLU A 93 1.09 3.57 23.41
CA GLU A 93 1.29 3.14 24.80
C GLU A 93 2.78 2.89 25.04
N GLY A 94 3.37 3.68 25.94
CA GLY A 94 4.73 3.51 26.41
C GLY A 94 4.80 2.63 27.67
N PRO A 95 6.02 2.48 28.23
CA PRO A 95 6.23 1.74 29.47
C PRO A 95 5.30 2.23 30.59
N ASN A 96 4.80 1.30 31.41
CA ASN A 96 3.90 1.60 32.53
C ASN A 96 2.58 2.30 32.12
N GLY A 97 2.15 2.15 30.86
CA GLY A 97 0.86 2.67 30.39
C GLY A 97 0.82 4.17 30.13
N ILE A 98 1.98 4.84 30.03
CA ILE A 98 2.04 6.25 29.65
C ILE A 98 1.56 6.43 28.21
N LYS A 99 0.84 7.52 27.93
CA LYS A 99 0.41 7.86 26.56
C LYS A 99 1.42 8.78 25.91
N LEU A 100 2.12 8.29 24.89
CA LEU A 100 3.04 9.08 24.08
C LEU A 100 2.29 9.65 22.88
N VAL A 101 2.31 10.97 22.69
CA VAL A 101 1.74 11.59 21.49
C VAL A 101 2.48 11.07 20.27
N LEU A 102 1.73 10.57 19.28
CA LEU A 102 2.33 10.09 18.05
C LEU A 102 2.97 11.25 17.28
N ASN A 103 4.25 11.09 16.94
CA ASN A 103 5.00 12.00 16.09
C ASN A 103 5.93 11.21 15.17
N ASP A 104 6.54 11.88 14.20
CA ASP A 104 7.35 11.24 13.17
C ASP A 104 8.58 10.52 13.76
N LEU A 105 9.20 11.09 14.80
CA LEU A 105 10.31 10.46 15.50
C LEU A 105 9.89 9.14 16.17
N LEU A 106 8.70 9.11 16.78
CA LEU A 106 8.17 7.91 17.41
C LEU A 106 7.84 6.85 16.35
N VAL A 107 7.24 7.24 15.23
CA VAL A 107 6.99 6.34 14.09
C VAL A 107 8.30 5.72 13.57
N SER A 108 9.37 6.51 13.50
CA SER A 108 10.67 6.03 13.03
C SER A 108 11.33 4.99 13.95
N HIS A 109 10.91 4.92 15.21
CA HIS A 109 11.42 3.96 16.20
C HIS A 109 10.51 2.74 16.40
N LEU A 110 9.38 2.66 15.70
CA LEU A 110 8.56 1.45 15.75
C LEU A 110 9.32 0.30 15.07
N ASN A 111 9.23 -0.89 15.65
CA ASN A 111 9.90 -2.07 15.12
C ASN A 111 9.20 -2.54 13.84
N ASP A 112 9.98 -2.89 12.82
CA ASP A 112 9.44 -3.49 11.62
C ASP A 112 8.80 -4.85 11.94
N HIS A 113 7.73 -5.18 11.22
CA HIS A 113 6.91 -6.38 11.43
C HIS A 113 6.29 -6.52 12.83
N SER A 114 6.19 -5.43 13.61
CA SER A 114 5.57 -5.48 14.94
C SER A 114 4.04 -5.48 14.87
N THR A 115 3.43 -6.04 15.93
CA THR A 115 1.97 -6.16 16.04
C THR A 115 1.40 -5.17 17.06
N TYR A 116 0.25 -4.59 16.75
CA TYR A 116 -0.42 -3.63 17.61
C TYR A 116 -1.93 -3.91 17.67
N SER A 117 -2.52 -3.62 18.82
CA SER A 117 -3.96 -3.45 18.97
C SER A 117 -4.29 -1.96 19.06
N ILE A 118 -5.51 -1.61 18.67
CA ILE A 118 -5.99 -0.24 18.75
C ILE A 118 -7.12 -0.17 19.77
N SER A 119 -7.00 0.75 20.71
CA SER A 119 -8.11 1.18 21.55
C SER A 119 -8.61 2.54 21.06
N THR A 120 -9.92 2.68 20.89
CA THR A 120 -10.56 3.95 20.55
C THR A 120 -11.27 4.51 21.77
N VAL A 121 -11.09 5.80 22.04
CA VAL A 121 -11.81 6.54 23.09
C VAL A 121 -12.58 7.67 22.40
N HIS A 122 -13.87 7.80 22.71
CA HIS A 122 -14.68 8.91 22.20
C HIS A 122 -14.32 10.19 22.94
N ASP A 123 -14.02 11.24 22.17
CA ASP A 123 -13.65 12.58 22.60
C ASP A 123 -14.65 13.61 22.03
N GLY A 124 -15.94 13.24 22.08
CA GLY A 124 -17.06 13.99 21.54
C GLY A 124 -17.80 13.30 20.39
N PRO A 125 -18.83 13.95 19.81
CA PRO A 125 -19.53 13.43 18.64
C PRO A 125 -18.56 13.36 17.46
N GLU A 126 -18.39 12.16 16.89
CA GLU A 126 -17.54 11.88 15.72
C GLU A 126 -16.06 12.25 15.89
N ARG A 127 -15.57 12.30 17.13
CA ARG A 127 -14.19 12.65 17.45
C ARG A 127 -13.55 11.54 18.29
N TYR A 128 -12.49 10.94 17.77
CA TYR A 128 -11.84 9.76 18.33
C TYR A 128 -10.41 10.08 18.75
N GLN A 129 -10.03 9.55 19.91
CA GLN A 129 -8.64 9.39 20.30
C GLN A 129 -8.24 7.93 20.10
N LEU A 130 -7.16 7.71 19.37
CA LEU A 130 -6.64 6.37 19.09
C LEU A 130 -5.45 6.09 19.99
N LEU A 131 -5.40 4.89 20.58
CA LEU A 131 -4.25 4.42 21.35
C LEU A 131 -3.74 3.11 20.75
N LEU A 132 -2.52 3.16 20.25
CA LEU A 132 -1.79 2.04 19.68
C LEU A 132 -1.05 1.32 20.81
N LYS A 133 -1.40 0.06 21.06
CA LYS A 133 -0.80 -0.77 22.11
C LYS A 133 -0.04 -1.92 21.49
N GLN A 134 1.25 -2.03 21.77
CA GLN A 134 2.04 -3.14 21.27
C GLN A 134 1.48 -4.45 21.78
N SER A 135 1.23 -5.40 20.87
CA SER A 135 0.77 -6.73 21.24
C SER A 135 1.97 -7.67 21.31
N GLU A 136 2.11 -8.38 22.41
CA GLU A 136 3.09 -9.45 22.54
C GLU A 136 2.56 -10.70 21.84
N HIS A 137 2.62 -10.71 20.51
CA HIS A 137 2.33 -11.91 19.74
C HIS A 137 3.48 -12.16 18.76
N THR A 138 4.36 -13.08 19.10
CA THR A 138 5.20 -13.75 18.11
C THR A 138 4.27 -14.63 17.27
N PRO A 139 4.13 -14.41 15.95
CA PRO A 139 3.44 -15.37 15.10
C PRO A 139 4.16 -16.71 15.26
N THR A 140 3.47 -17.70 15.84
CA THR A 140 3.98 -19.07 15.91
C THR A 140 4.08 -19.62 14.49
N PRO A 141 5.22 -20.24 14.11
CA PRO A 141 5.42 -20.81 12.78
C PRO A 141 4.45 -21.95 12.46
#